data_AF-A0A3S5DMK6-F1
#
_entry.id   AF-A0A3S5DMK6-F1
#
_cell.length_a   1.000
_cell.length_b   1.000
_cell.length_c   1.000
_cell.angle_alpha   90.00
_cell.angle_beta   90.00
_cell.angle_gamma   90.00
#
_symmetry.space_group_name_H-M   'P 1'
#
loop_
_entity.id
_entity.type
_entity.pdbx_description
1 polymer ?
#
loop_
_entity_poly.entity_id
_entity_poly.type
_entity_poly.pdbx_seq_one_letter_code
_entity_poly.pdbx_strand_id
1 'polypeptide(L)' 'MWLKVAYALPEKQYLQRVTLEEGATVEEAIRASGLLELRTDIDLAKNKVGIYSRPVKTHRYGAGWRSG' A
#
# COMPACT_ATOMS: atom_id res chain seq x y z
N MET A 1 -11.15 4.42 -8.51
CA MET A 1 -10.68 3.87 -7.22
C MET A 1 -9.43 4.60 -6.73
N TRP A 2 -9.27 4.79 -5.42
CA TRP A 2 -8.03 5.33 -4.86
C TRP A 2 -7.28 4.27 -4.07
N LEU A 3 -5.95 4.26 -4.20
CA LEU A 3 -5.07 3.35 -3.48
C LEU A 3 -3.77 4.06 -3.10
N LYS A 4 -2.93 3.38 -2.33
CA LYS A 4 -1.61 3.88 -1.94
C LYS A 4 -0.53 2.94 -2.45
N VAL A 5 0.49 3.51 -3.06
CA VAL A 5 1.71 2.80 -3.47
C VAL A 5 2.79 3.16 -2.47
N ALA A 6 3.37 2.14 -1.83
CA ALA A 6 4.42 2.31 -0.83
C ALA A 6 5.74 1.72 -1.34
N TYR A 7 6.82 2.45 -1.18
CA TYR A 7 8.18 1.96 -1.39
C TYR A 7 9.01 2.26 -0.14
N ALA A 8 9.41 1.20 0.57
CA ALA A 8 10.07 1.32 1.86
C ALA A 8 11.55 0.95 1.75
N LEU A 9 12.41 1.91 2.07
CA LEU A 9 13.83 1.70 2.30
C LEU A 9 14.11 1.74 3.80
N PRO A 10 15.24 1.17 4.26
CA PRO A 10 15.62 1.20 5.67
C PRO A 10 15.65 2.62 6.25
N GLU A 11 16.10 3.60 5.46
CA GLU A 11 16.31 4.98 5.91
C GLU A 11 15.11 5.89 5.63
N LYS A 12 14.27 5.53 4.64
CA LYS A 12 13.17 6.39 4.17
C LYS A 12 12.06 5.60 3.51
N GLN A 13 10.82 5.98 3.78
CA GLN A 13 9.65 5.41 3.12
C GLN A 13 8.99 6.45 2.22
N TYR A 14 8.56 6.00 1.04
CA TYR A 14 7.73 6.78 0.13
C TYR A 14 6.33 6.20 0.13
N LEU A 15 5.33 7.06 0.28
CA LEU A 15 3.93 6.67 0.25
C LEU A 15 3.18 7.65 -0.65
N GLN A 16 2.81 7.17 -1.83
CA GLN A 16 2.10 7.98 -2.82
C GLN A 16 0.66 7.53 -2.92
N ARG A 17 -0.26 8.49 -2.88
CA ARG A 17 -1.68 8.23 -3.12
C ARG A 17 -1.95 8.43 -4.60
N VAL A 18 -2.56 7.43 -5.23
CA VAL A 18 -2.94 7.48 -6.64
C VAL A 18 -4.43 7.21 -6.79
N THR A 19 -5.03 7.86 -7.78
CA THR A 19 -6.40 7.64 -8.19
C THR A 19 -6.37 7.08 -9.61
N LEU A 20 -7.01 5.95 -9.82
CA LEU A 20 -7.03 5.23 -11.10
C LEU A 20 -8.45 4.74 -11.40
N GLU A 21 -8.67 4.35 -12.64
CA GLU A 21 -9.88 3.65 -13.04
C GLU A 21 -9.97 2.26 -12.38
N GLU A 22 -11.19 1.74 -12.27
CA GLU A 22 -11.40 0.38 -11.78
C GLU A 22 -10.87 -0.65 -12.79
N GLY A 23 -10.22 -1.71 -12.30
CA GLY A 23 -9.54 -2.68 -13.15
C GLY A 23 -8.12 -2.29 -13.57
N ALA A 24 -7.61 -1.13 -13.16
CA ALA A 24 -6.22 -0.75 -13.39
C ALA A 24 -5.23 -1.77 -12.79
N THR A 25 -4.11 -1.96 -13.48
CA THR A 25 -3.06 -2.89 -13.10
C THR A 25 -2.13 -2.30 -12.04
N VAL A 26 -1.37 -3.18 -11.37
CA VAL A 26 -0.35 -2.78 -10.41
C VAL A 26 0.74 -1.91 -11.06
N GLU A 27 1.12 -2.22 -12.30
CA GLU A 27 2.14 -1.47 -13.02
C GLU A 27 1.67 -0.04 -13.33
N GLU A 28 0.43 0.12 -13.80
CA GLU A 28 -0.16 1.45 -14.03
C GLU A 28 -0.21 2.25 -12.73
N ALA A 29 -0.53 1.61 -11.60
CA ALA A 29 -0.52 2.27 -10.30
C ALA A 29 0.87 2.76 -9.89
N ILE A 30 1.92 1.95 -10.11
CA ILE A 30 3.28 2.34 -9.80
C ILE A 30 3.74 3.48 -10.73
N ARG A 31 3.44 3.42 -12.03
CA ARG A 31 3.75 4.50 -12.97
C ARG A 31 3.05 5.81 -12.58
N ALA A 32 1.75 5.76 -12.30
CA ALA A 32 0.96 6.92 -11.88
C ALA A 32 1.41 7.50 -10.53
N SER A 33 2.12 6.73 -9.70
CA SER A 33 2.65 7.21 -8.42
C SER A 33 3.86 8.12 -8.55
N GLY A 34 4.51 8.16 -9.72
CA GLY A 34 5.76 8.89 -9.94
C GLY A 34 6.98 8.28 -9.23
N LEU A 35 6.83 7.13 -8.55
CA LEU A 35 7.93 6.52 -7.80
C LEU A 35 9.11 6.11 -8.70
N LEU A 36 8.85 5.71 -9.94
CA LEU A 36 9.90 5.36 -10.89
C LEU A 36 10.77 6.57 -11.28
N GLU A 37 10.18 7.78 -11.28
CA GLU A 37 10.91 9.02 -11.53
C GLU A 37 11.65 9.50 -10.28
N LEU A 38 11.05 9.31 -9.10
CA LEU A 38 11.67 9.67 -7.82
C LEU A 38 12.84 8.75 -7.45
N ARG A 39 12.84 7.50 -7.92
CA ARG A 39 13.77 6.44 -7.53
C ARG A 39 14.15 5.58 -8.73
N THR A 40 15.32 5.86 -9.28
CA THR A 40 15.89 5.15 -10.43
C THR A 40 16.39 3.73 -10.11
N ASP A 41 16.50 3.38 -8.83
CA ASP A 41 16.86 2.04 -8.35
C ASP A 41 15.66 1.07 -8.33
N ILE A 42 14.44 1.55 -8.57
CA ILE A 42 13.27 0.70 -8.71
C ILE A 42 13.29 0.04 -10.09
N ASP A 43 13.59 -1.25 -10.11
CA ASP A 43 13.47 -2.14 -11.27
C ASP A 43 12.29 -3.10 -11.06
N LEU A 44 11.19 -2.91 -11.79
CA LEU A 44 9.98 -3.75 -11.65
C LEU A 44 10.16 -5.19 -12.13
N ALA A 45 11.18 -5.49 -12.93
CA ALA A 45 11.48 -6.86 -13.36
C ALA A 45 12.21 -7.65 -12.26
N LYS A 46 12.90 -6.95 -11.34
CA LYS A 46 13.69 -7.56 -10.26
C LYS A 46 13.05 -7.42 -8.88
N ASN A 47 12.40 -6.29 -8.62
CA ASN A 47 11.79 -6.00 -7.32
C ASN A 47 10.48 -6.78 -7.17
N LYS A 48 10.33 -7.49 -6.05
CA LYS A 48 9.07 -8.15 -5.71
C LYS A 48 8.02 -7.11 -5.34
N VAL A 49 6.93 -7.09 -6.09
CA VAL A 49 5.76 -6.26 -5.79
C VAL A 49 4.68 -7.13 -5.15
N GLY A 50 4.08 -6.65 -4.06
CA GLY A 50 3.00 -7.31 -3.37
C GLY A 50 1.80 -6.39 -3.18
N ILE A 51 0.59 -6.96 -3.27
CA ILE A 51 -0.65 -6.25 -2.93
C ILE A 51 -1.00 -6.61 -1.48
N TYR A 52 -1.12 -5.60 -0.64
CA TYR A 52 -1.57 -5.78 0.74
C TYR A 52 -3.00 -5.27 0.91
N SER A 53 -3.95 -6.18 1.07
CA SER A 53 -5.31 -5.88 1.51
C SER A 53 -5.57 -6.64 2.79
N ARG A 54 -5.69 -5.92 3.93
CA ARG A 54 -6.20 -6.50 5.17
C ARG A 54 -7.65 -6.08 5.36
N PRO A 55 -8.63 -6.93 5.01
CA PRO A 55 -10.00 -6.72 5.46
C PRO A 55 -10.04 -6.97 6.97
N VAL A 56 -10.21 -5.92 7.77
CA VAL A 56 -10.39 -6.03 9.23
C VAL A 56 -11.88 -6.09 9.53
N LYS A 57 -12.33 -7.24 10.05
CA LYS A 57 -13.68 -7.38 10.63
C LYS A 57 -13.60 -6.95 12.10
N THR A 58 -14.17 -5.79 12.44
CA THR A 58 -14.34 -5.37 13.84
C THR A 58 -15.13 -6.44 14.60
N HIS A 59 -14.46 -7.17 15.50
CA HIS A 59 -15.14 -7.89 16.56
C HIS A 59 -14.94 -7.10 17.84
N ARG A 60 -16.06 -6.63 18.44
CA ARG A 60 -16.05 -6.04 19.78
C ARG A 60 -15.44 -7.07 20.74
N TYR A 61 -14.47 -6.65 21.54
CA TYR A 61 -14.05 -7.39 22.72
C TYR A 61 -15.26 -7.54 23.65
N GLY A 62 -15.85 -8.73 23.69
CA GLY A 62 -16.69 -9.17 24.78
C GLY A 62 -15.79 -9.75 25.86
N ALA A 63 -15.61 -9.02 26.95
CA ALA A 63 -15.18 -9.58 28.23
C ALA A 63 -15.74 -8.66 29.32
N GLY A 64 -16.54 -9.25 30.21
CA GLY A 64 -17.10 -8.55 31.35
C GLY A 64 -16.01 -7.90 32.19
N TRP A 65 -16.09 -6.58 32.33
CA TRP A 65 -15.40 -5.86 33.39
C TRP A 65 -16.27 -5.97 34.64
N ARG A 66 -15.99 -7.01 35.44
CA ARG A 66 -16.38 -7.08 36.84
C ARG A 66 -15.24 -6.47 37.65
N SER A 67 -15.49 -5.36 38.34
CA SER A 67 -15.01 -5.03 39.70
C SER A 67 -15.18 -3.54 40.00
N GLY A 68 -15.73 -3.24 41.18
CA GLY A 68 -15.97 -1.90 41.70
C GLY A 68 -17.41 -1.72 42.15
#